data_AF-A0A1S1LH06-F1
#
_entry.id   AF-A0A1S1LH06-F1
#
_cell.length_a   1.000
_cell.length_b   1.000
_cell.length_c   1.000
_cell.angle_alpha   90.00
_cell.angle_beta   90.00
_cell.angle_gamma   90.00
#
_symmetry.space_group_name_H-M   'P 1'
#
loop_
_entity.id
_entity.type
_entity.pdbx_description
1 polymer ?
#
loop_
_entity_poly.entity_id
_entity_poly.type
_entity_poly.pdbx_seq_one_letter_code
_entity_poly.pdbx_strand_id
1 'polypeptide(L)'
;MPWSDAVEWERGMGAMPDEVTYGETADQRSAVKYAVELYRELLLVRQQDWGPVRFAKWIIDARGRDVACYCPVTEPCHGDPLLAIANTVDVSVIERRTCGGCGRVFSDFGLRSHQSGRYARPQCRTAAGRESSVRRWGQDGQR
;
A
#
# COMPACT_ATOMS: atom_id res chain seq x y z
N MET A 1 -13.95 9.72 21.55
CA MET A 1 -13.24 10.85 20.94
C MET A 1 -14.26 11.59 20.09
N PRO A 2 -14.71 12.79 20.50
CA PRO A 2 -15.55 13.62 19.65
C PRO A 2 -14.75 14.06 18.40
N TRP A 3 -15.40 14.05 17.24
CA TRP A 3 -14.79 14.39 15.94
C TRP A 3 -14.35 15.85 15.81
N SER A 4 -14.68 16.71 16.78
CA SER A 4 -14.30 18.13 16.82
C SER A 4 -12.83 18.37 17.14
N ASP A 5 -12.13 17.36 17.62
CA ASP A 5 -10.71 17.48 17.93
C ASP A 5 -9.93 17.24 16.64
N ALA A 6 -9.85 18.28 15.81
CA ALA A 6 -8.91 18.33 14.68
C ALA A 6 -7.50 18.10 15.25
N VAL A 7 -6.98 16.88 15.07
CA VAL A 7 -5.62 16.56 15.45
C VAL A 7 -4.73 17.19 14.40
N GLU A 8 -4.02 18.27 14.77
CA GLU A 8 -2.87 18.76 14.03
C GLU A 8 -1.89 17.59 13.88
N TRP A 9 -1.85 16.97 12.70
CA TRP A 9 -0.88 15.94 12.40
C TRP A 9 0.48 16.64 12.21
N GLU A 10 1.20 16.83 13.31
CA GLU A 10 2.60 17.22 13.27
C GLU A 10 3.40 16.14 12.52
N ARG A 11 3.64 16.40 11.23
CA ARG A 11 4.75 15.85 10.43
C ARG A 11 4.90 14.32 10.48
N GLY A 12 3.86 13.59 10.07
CA GLY A 12 3.93 12.14 9.81
C GLY A 12 4.00 11.83 8.31
N MET A 13 5.19 11.47 7.82
CA MET A 13 5.52 10.89 6.49
C MET A 13 4.60 11.23 5.30
N GLY A 14 5.03 12.24 4.53
CA GLY A 14 4.57 12.54 3.18
C GLY A 14 4.01 13.95 3.10
N ALA A 15 4.63 14.82 2.29
CA ALA A 15 4.11 16.15 2.00
C ALA A 15 2.61 16.07 1.68
N MET A 16 1.78 16.77 2.46
CA MET A 16 0.39 16.99 2.08
C MET A 16 0.43 17.74 0.74
N PRO A 17 -0.25 17.25 -0.31
CA PRO A 17 -0.27 17.95 -1.59
C PRO A 17 -0.86 19.35 -1.43
N ASP A 18 -0.47 20.27 -2.30
CA ASP A 18 -0.95 21.66 -2.32
C ASP A 18 -2.47 21.75 -2.59
N GLU A 19 -3.07 20.64 -3.06
CA GLU A 19 -4.48 20.52 -3.39
C GLU A 19 -5.18 19.57 -2.41
N VAL A 20 -6.14 20.11 -1.66
CA VAL A 20 -7.01 19.38 -0.73
C VAL A 20 -8.45 19.53 -1.20
N THR A 21 -9.15 18.40 -1.35
CA THR A 21 -10.58 18.38 -1.64
C THR A 21 -11.37 18.27 -0.35
N TYR A 22 -12.26 19.24 -0.10
CA TYR A 22 -13.21 19.21 1.01
C TYR A 22 -14.58 18.76 0.50
N GLY A 23 -15.39 18.19 1.40
CA GLY A 23 -16.81 17.98 1.15
C GLY A 23 -17.60 17.91 2.44
N GLU A 24 -18.89 18.14 2.32
CA GLU A 24 -19.82 18.22 3.44
C GLU A 24 -20.86 17.12 3.33
N THR A 25 -21.27 16.59 4.47
CA THR A 25 -22.33 15.57 4.56
C THR A 25 -23.18 15.84 5.79
N ALA A 26 -24.38 15.28 5.82
CA ALA A 26 -25.34 15.51 6.90
C ALA A 26 -24.96 14.86 8.25
N ASP A 27 -24.10 13.84 8.22
CA ASP A 27 -23.76 13.04 9.41
C ASP A 27 -22.36 12.39 9.30
N GLN A 28 -21.82 11.98 10.45
CA GLN A 28 -20.48 11.41 10.55
C GLN A 28 -20.28 10.14 9.70
N ARG A 29 -21.30 9.28 9.59
CA ARG A 29 -21.18 8.02 8.84
C ARG A 29 -21.11 8.32 7.34
N SER A 30 -21.92 9.25 6.87
CA SER A 30 -21.85 9.76 5.50
C SER A 30 -20.50 10.43 5.22
N ALA A 31 -19.95 11.18 6.18
CA ALA A 31 -18.63 11.81 6.05
C ALA A 31 -17.51 10.76 5.90
N VAL A 32 -17.52 9.71 6.72
CA VAL A 32 -16.56 8.60 6.63
C VAL A 32 -16.64 7.92 5.27
N LYS A 33 -17.86 7.58 4.82
CA LYS A 33 -18.06 6.96 3.51
C LYS A 33 -17.52 7.84 2.39
N TYR A 34 -17.82 9.14 2.43
CA TYR A 34 -17.35 10.09 1.43
C TYR A 34 -15.82 10.24 1.43
N ALA A 35 -15.18 10.27 2.61
CA ALA A 35 -13.73 10.29 2.71
C ALA A 35 -13.06 9.03 2.12
N VAL A 36 -13.67 7.85 2.30
CA VAL A 36 -13.19 6.60 1.67
C VAL A 36 -13.32 6.67 0.15
N GLU A 37 -14.39 7.26 -0.39
CA GLU A 37 -14.55 7.46 -1.83
C GLU A 37 -13.51 8.44 -2.40
N LEU A 38 -13.28 9.58 -1.74
CA LEU A 38 -12.20 10.51 -2.13
C LEU A 38 -10.83 9.83 -2.11
N TYR A 39 -10.59 8.95 -1.13
CA TYR A 39 -9.34 8.21 -1.09
C TYR A 39 -9.23 7.19 -2.24
N ARG A 40 -10.33 6.53 -2.63
CA ARG A 40 -10.37 5.67 -3.82
C ARG A 40 -10.04 6.48 -5.08
N GLU A 41 -10.62 7.65 -5.25
CA GLU A 41 -10.35 8.54 -6.38
C GLU A 41 -8.88 8.98 -6.41
N LEU A 42 -8.31 9.37 -5.27
CA LEU A 42 -6.90 9.71 -5.15
C LEU A 42 -5.98 8.57 -5.59
N LEU A 43 -6.33 7.32 -5.23
CA LEU A 43 -5.56 6.15 -5.65
C LEU A 43 -5.58 5.97 -7.18
N LEU A 44 -6.72 6.23 -7.83
CA LEU A 44 -6.86 6.17 -9.29
C LEU A 44 -6.04 7.28 -9.97
N VAL A 45 -6.15 8.52 -9.48
CA VAL A 45 -5.35 9.66 -9.98
C VAL A 45 -3.86 9.36 -9.86
N ARG A 46 -3.39 8.86 -8.70
CA ARG A 46 -1.99 8.48 -8.52
C ARG A 46 -1.55 7.35 -9.44
N GLN A 47 -2.41 6.36 -9.68
CA GLN A 47 -2.12 5.27 -10.61
C GLN A 47 -1.89 5.81 -12.03
N GLN A 48 -2.66 6.81 -12.45
CA GLN A 48 -2.55 7.47 -13.74
C GLN A 48 -1.30 8.37 -13.82
N ASP A 49 -1.10 9.25 -12.83
CA ASP A 49 -0.10 10.32 -12.90
C ASP A 49 1.33 9.87 -12.59
N TRP A 50 1.49 8.92 -11.67
CA TRP A 50 2.82 8.51 -11.22
C TRP A 50 3.50 7.55 -12.20
N GLY A 51 2.75 7.04 -13.18
CA GLY A 51 3.18 5.97 -14.06
C GLY A 51 3.24 4.60 -13.35
N PRO A 52 3.23 3.50 -14.13
CA PRO A 52 2.96 2.16 -13.60
C PRO A 52 4.02 1.68 -12.60
N VAL A 53 5.31 1.95 -12.87
CA VAL A 53 6.41 1.45 -12.01
C VAL A 53 6.43 2.14 -10.66
N ARG A 54 6.28 3.47 -10.62
CA ARG A 54 6.31 4.24 -9.37
C ARG A 54 5.11 3.90 -8.51
N PHE A 55 3.92 3.85 -9.10
CA PHE A 55 2.71 3.47 -8.37
C PHE A 55 2.81 2.05 -7.81
N ALA A 56 3.26 1.08 -8.62
CA ALA A 56 3.44 -0.30 -8.18
C ALA A 56 4.43 -0.43 -7.02
N LYS A 57 5.58 0.27 -7.08
CA LYS A 57 6.56 0.28 -5.97
C LYS A 57 5.97 0.82 -4.66
N TRP A 58 5.05 1.79 -4.75
CA TRP A 58 4.42 2.39 -3.57
C TRP A 58 3.36 1.48 -2.93
N ILE A 59 2.55 0.80 -3.74
CA ILE A 59 1.40 0.03 -3.25
C ILE A 59 1.71 -1.44 -2.94
N ILE A 60 2.75 -2.02 -3.54
CA ILE A 60 2.94 -3.48 -3.53
C ILE A 60 3.09 -4.08 -2.12
N ASP A 61 3.64 -3.32 -1.18
CA ASP A 61 3.87 -3.82 0.17
C ASP A 61 2.56 -4.06 0.93
N ALA A 62 1.43 -3.53 0.48
CA ALA A 62 0.09 -3.84 1.01
C ALA A 62 -0.53 -5.12 0.41
N ARG A 63 -0.02 -5.61 -0.73
CA ARG A 63 -0.61 -6.73 -1.46
C ARG A 63 -0.60 -8.02 -0.63
N GLY A 64 -1.76 -8.67 -0.52
CA GLY A 64 -1.93 -9.92 0.23
C GLY A 64 -1.66 -9.80 1.73
N ARG A 65 -1.87 -8.60 2.31
CA ARG A 65 -1.66 -8.35 3.75
C ARG A 65 -2.87 -7.69 4.36
N ASP A 66 -2.96 -7.84 5.67
CA ASP A 66 -3.88 -7.05 6.48
C ASP A 66 -3.27 -5.68 6.75
N VAL A 67 -4.08 -4.65 6.63
CA VAL A 67 -3.73 -3.28 7.02
C VAL A 67 -4.28 -3.00 8.40
N ALA A 68 -3.42 -2.47 9.29
CA ALA A 68 -3.86 -2.03 10.60
C ALA A 68 -4.38 -0.58 10.49
N CYS A 69 -5.70 -0.41 10.50
CA CYS A 69 -6.37 0.90 10.62
C CYS A 69 -7.03 1.06 12.00
N TYR A 70 -7.23 2.30 12.46
CA TYR A 70 -8.02 2.60 13.66
C TYR A 70 -9.53 2.71 13.38
N CYS A 71 -9.97 2.40 12.16
CA CYS A 71 -11.37 2.46 11.78
C CYS A 71 -12.16 1.33 12.47
N PRO A 72 -13.43 1.57 12.86
CA PRO A 72 -14.33 0.50 13.29
C PRO A 72 -14.54 -0.52 12.17
N VAL A 73 -14.48 -1.81 12.49
CA VAL A 73 -14.60 -2.91 11.50
C VAL A 73 -15.98 -3.02 10.82
N THR A 74 -17.00 -2.36 11.37
CA THR A 74 -18.37 -2.33 10.83
C THR A 74 -18.64 -1.11 9.95
N GLU A 75 -17.66 -0.21 9.80
CA GLU A 75 -17.78 1.01 9.00
C GLU A 75 -16.78 0.98 7.84
N PRO A 76 -16.97 1.79 6.78
CA PRO A 76 -15.99 1.91 5.70
C PRO A 76 -14.59 2.25 6.24
N CYS A 77 -13.55 1.49 5.89
CA CYS A 77 -12.16 1.79 6.25
C CYS A 77 -11.38 2.25 5.01
N HIS A 78 -10.43 3.18 5.18
CA HIS A 78 -9.48 3.57 4.13
C HIS A 78 -8.62 2.40 3.63
N GLY A 79 -8.50 1.34 4.43
CA GLY A 79 -7.85 0.08 4.06
C GLY A 79 -8.55 -0.65 2.92
N ASP A 80 -9.87 -0.49 2.77
CA ASP A 80 -10.66 -1.18 1.76
C ASP A 80 -10.21 -0.83 0.33
N PRO A 81 -10.21 0.46 -0.09
CA PRO A 81 -9.71 0.82 -1.41
C PRO A 81 -8.20 0.61 -1.57
N LEU A 82 -7.39 0.77 -0.52
CA LEU A 82 -5.94 0.52 -0.55
C LEU A 82 -5.64 -0.95 -0.89
N LEU A 83 -6.29 -1.89 -0.19
CA LEU A 83 -6.11 -3.32 -0.43
C LEU A 83 -6.72 -3.75 -1.76
N ALA A 84 -7.88 -3.18 -2.14
CA ALA A 84 -8.48 -3.45 -3.44
C ALA A 84 -7.51 -3.14 -4.58
N ILE A 85 -6.91 -1.95 -4.59
CA ILE A 85 -5.96 -1.57 -5.65
C ILE A 85 -4.61 -2.31 -5.53
N ALA A 86 -4.11 -2.56 -4.32
CA ALA A 86 -2.88 -3.32 -4.13
C ALA A 86 -2.96 -4.74 -4.72
N ASN A 87 -4.14 -5.35 -4.66
CA ASN A 87 -4.36 -6.71 -5.16
C ASN A 87 -4.60 -6.76 -6.68
N THR A 88 -4.89 -5.64 -7.35
CA THR A 88 -5.05 -5.60 -8.82
C THR A 88 -3.77 -5.21 -9.56
N VAL A 89 -2.83 -4.51 -8.91
CA VAL A 89 -1.56 -4.10 -9.55
C VAL A 89 -0.71 -5.30 -9.93
N ASP A 90 -0.31 -5.40 -11.20
CA ASP A 90 0.60 -6.45 -11.64
C ASP A 90 1.99 -6.31 -11.01
N VAL A 91 2.44 -7.34 -10.28
CA VAL A 91 3.75 -7.37 -9.62
C VAL A 91 4.89 -7.51 -10.64
N SER A 92 4.61 -7.86 -11.90
CA SER A 92 5.64 -8.05 -12.95
C SER A 92 6.42 -6.77 -13.28
N VAL A 93 5.86 -5.61 -12.95
CA VAL A 93 6.40 -4.29 -13.31
C VAL A 93 7.47 -3.74 -12.36
N ILE A 94 7.86 -4.49 -11.31
CA ILE A 94 8.83 -4.02 -10.30
C ILE A 94 9.95 -5.04 -10.04
N GLU A 95 11.13 -4.54 -9.67
CA GLU A 95 12.15 -5.35 -9.01
C GLU A 95 11.62 -5.85 -7.66
N ARG A 96 11.67 -7.16 -7.46
CA ARG A 96 11.12 -7.83 -6.27
C ARG A 96 12.22 -8.26 -5.33
N ARG A 97 11.96 -8.17 -4.03
CA ARG A 97 12.76 -8.84 -3.01
C ARG A 97 11.90 -9.81 -2.24
N THR A 98 12.45 -10.98 -1.95
CA THR A 98 11.79 -11.98 -1.12
C THR A 98 12.46 -12.00 0.25
N CYS A 99 11.66 -11.92 1.31
CA CYS A 99 12.18 -12.15 2.65
C CYS A 99 12.53 -13.63 2.79
N GLY A 100 13.79 -13.96 3.07
CA GLY A 100 14.23 -15.36 3.20
C GLY A 100 13.66 -16.08 4.43
N GLY A 101 13.07 -15.35 5.38
CA GLY A 101 12.45 -15.93 6.58
C GLY A 101 10.98 -16.29 6.42
N CYS A 102 10.21 -15.53 5.63
CA CYS A 102 8.77 -15.75 5.46
C CYS A 102 8.32 -15.98 4.02
N GLY A 103 9.23 -15.89 3.03
CA GLY A 103 8.93 -16.09 1.62
C GLY A 103 8.06 -15.00 0.98
N ARG A 104 7.68 -13.94 1.71
CA ARG A 104 6.84 -12.87 1.17
C ARG A 104 7.64 -11.94 0.26
N VAL A 105 6.94 -11.41 -0.74
CA VAL A 105 7.46 -10.43 -1.70
C VAL A 105 7.27 -9.01 -1.17
N PHE A 106 8.28 -8.17 -1.41
CA PHE A 106 8.33 -6.77 -1.01
C PHE A 106 8.97 -5.91 -2.09
N SER A 107 8.71 -4.60 -2.00
CA SER A 107 9.62 -3.59 -2.54
C SER A 107 10.96 -3.58 -1.78
N ASP A 108 11.99 -2.94 -2.33
CA ASP A 108 13.26 -2.75 -1.62
C ASP A 108 13.10 -2.04 -0.26
N PHE A 109 12.25 -1.02 -0.20
CA PHE A 109 11.96 -0.29 1.04
C PHE A 109 11.11 -1.13 2.00
N GLY A 110 10.09 -1.80 1.47
CA GLY A 110 9.22 -2.70 2.22
C GLY A 110 9.95 -3.84 2.88
N LEU A 111 10.94 -4.43 2.21
CA LEU A 111 11.76 -5.48 2.81
C LEU A 111 12.52 -4.93 4.00
N ARG A 112 13.20 -3.79 3.85
CA ARG A 112 13.95 -3.17 4.97
C ARG A 112 13.04 -2.88 6.16
N SER A 113 11.88 -2.28 5.91
CA SER A 113 10.87 -2.00 6.94
C SER A 113 10.36 -3.27 7.62
N HIS A 114 10.13 -4.33 6.85
CA HIS A 114 9.72 -5.63 7.39
C HIS A 114 10.78 -6.28 8.28
N GLN A 115 12.05 -6.18 7.92
CA GLN A 115 13.15 -6.79 8.67
C GLN A 115 13.47 -6.01 9.95
N SER A 116 13.36 -4.67 9.92
CA SER A 116 13.62 -3.81 11.08
C SER A 116 12.40 -3.61 11.98
N GLY A 117 11.19 -3.93 11.50
CA GLY A 117 9.94 -3.68 12.21
C GLY A 117 9.85 -4.36 13.56
N ARG A 118 9.14 -3.70 14.50
CA ARG A 118 8.89 -4.23 15.86
C ARG A 118 8.27 -5.64 15.84
N TYR A 119 7.41 -5.89 14.87
CA TYR A 119 6.67 -7.15 14.69
C TYR A 119 7.38 -8.16 13.76
N ALA A 120 8.63 -7.89 13.37
CA ALA A 120 9.42 -8.83 12.58
C ALA A 120 9.73 -10.09 13.40
N ARG A 121 9.29 -11.25 12.89
CA ARG A 121 9.66 -12.55 13.45
C ARG A 121 11.18 -12.74 13.39
N PRO A 122 11.81 -13.46 14.33
CA PRO A 122 13.26 -13.63 14.35
C PRO A 122 13.86 -14.07 13.01
N GLN A 123 13.24 -15.04 12.32
CA GLN A 123 13.68 -15.53 11.02
C GLN A 123 13.65 -14.48 9.89
N CYS A 124 12.83 -13.44 10.03
CA CYS A 124 12.73 -12.39 9.02
C CYS A 124 13.86 -11.36 9.14
N ARG A 125 14.51 -11.20 10.30
CA ARG A 125 15.43 -10.09 10.58
C ARG A 125 16.75 -10.15 9.82
N THR A 126 17.21 -11.35 9.45
CA THR A 126 18.56 -11.58 8.90
C THR A 126 18.56 -12.23 7.51
N ALA A 127 17.42 -12.77 7.07
CA ALA A 127 17.35 -13.54 5.83
C ALA A 127 17.04 -12.62 4.63
N ALA A 128 18.08 -12.08 3.98
CA ALA A 128 17.95 -11.52 2.64
C ALA A 128 17.96 -12.68 1.62
N GLY A 129 16.78 -13.06 1.12
CA GLY A 129 16.69 -14.00 0.00
C GLY A 129 17.02 -13.26 -1.29
N ARG A 130 18.20 -13.49 -1.88
CA ARG A 130 18.44 -13.15 -3.29
C ARG A 130 17.89 -14.28 -4.14
N GLU A 131 16.72 -14.08 -4.74
CA GLU A 131 16.36 -14.79 -5.97
C GLU A 131 16.24 -13.78 -7.11
N SER A 132 17.32 -13.68 -7.87
CA SER A 132 17.30 -13.27 -9.26
C SER A 132 16.81 -14.46 -10.08
N SER A 133 15.52 -14.50 -10.39
CA SER A 133 15.08 -15.21 -11.60
C SER A 133 14.21 -14.28 -12.43
N VAL A 134 14.89 -13.55 -13.31
CA VAL A 134 14.31 -13.26 -14.62
C VAL A 134 13.99 -14.63 -15.22
N ARG A 135 12.77 -15.14 -15.02
CA ARG A 135 12.24 -16.12 -15.98
C ARG A 135 11.98 -15.32 -17.24
N ARG A 136 12.99 -15.30 -18.11
CA ARG A 136 12.82 -15.03 -19.53
C ARG A 136 11.70 -15.96 -19.98
N TRP A 137 10.52 -15.41 -20.21
CA TRP A 137 9.48 -16.11 -20.94
C TRP A 137 10.09 -16.50 -22.28
N GLY A 138 10.08 -17.81 -22.56
CA GLY A 138 10.85 -18.42 -23.63
C GLY A 138 10.57 -17.76 -24.98
N GLN A 139 11.63 -17.20 -25.57
CA GLN A 139 11.91 -17.45 -26.96
C GLN A 139 12.80 -18.70 -26.99
N ASP A 140 12.22 -19.79 -27.48
CA ASP A 140 12.79 -21.04 -28.02
C ASP A 140 11.59 -22.00 -28.07
N GLY A 141 11.09 -22.52 -29.18
CA GLY A 141 11.52 -22.56 -30.56
C GLY A 141 10.52 -23.45 -31.31
N GLN A 142 10.40 -23.21 -32.60
CA GLN A 142 9.53 -23.88 -33.56
C GLN A 142 9.56 -25.42 -33.49
N ARG A 143 8.39 -26.04 -33.68
CA ARG A 143 8.17 -27.11 -34.65
C ARG A 143 6.71 -27.16 -35.07
#